data_AF-A0A1Z2L4L1-F1
#
_entry.id   AF-A0A1Z2L4L1-F1
#
_cell.length_a   1.000
_cell.length_b   1.000
_cell.length_c   1.000
_cell.angle_alpha   90.00
_cell.angle_beta   90.00
_cell.angle_gamma   90.00
#
_symmetry.space_group_name_H-M   'P 1'
#
loop_
_entity.id
_entity.type
_entity.pdbx_description
1 polymer ?
#
loop_
_entity_poly.entity_id
_entity_poly.type
_entity_poly.pdbx_seq_one_letter_code
_entity_poly.pdbx_strand_id
1 'polypeptide(L)'
;MTPGWGSDLPVDPVTSFTHDPVFGRIDLSLDSDAGLLDVSGPAIPHVALRRAPGGHTSEHVPIGSRDATALTLAVDGAEAPLTLGRGRITRRSYAVTVKMRTDGRYRLVPSSDASSRLSRNGTRLGRLTAQRGGIVEPADWRRRAKIMPLDAALGYALAAAFGTGARGAPGMLLEAGLDLLP
;
A
#
# COMPACT_ATOMS: atom_id res chain seq x y z
N MET A 1 43.83 10.80 1.01
CA MET A 1 42.70 10.99 0.09
C MET A 1 41.99 9.65 -0.05
N THR A 2 40.89 9.46 0.68
CA THR A 2 40.00 8.31 0.57
C THR A 2 38.80 8.71 -0.29
N PRO A 3 38.41 7.98 -1.34
CA PRO A 3 37.21 8.29 -2.08
C PRO A 3 36.00 7.80 -1.27
N GLY A 4 35.11 8.73 -0.91
CA GLY A 4 33.81 8.42 -0.33
C GLY A 4 32.90 7.82 -1.41
N TRP A 5 32.41 6.60 -1.17
CA TRP A 5 31.33 6.01 -1.94
C TRP A 5 30.02 6.40 -1.26
N GLY A 6 29.53 7.60 -1.57
CA GLY A 6 28.11 7.90 -1.42
C GLY A 6 27.40 7.35 -2.64
N SER A 7 26.66 6.25 -2.50
CA SER A 7 25.74 5.77 -3.52
C SER A 7 24.54 6.72 -3.56
N ASP A 8 24.72 7.86 -4.23
CA ASP A 8 23.71 8.89 -4.51
C ASP A 8 23.06 8.69 -5.89
N LEU A 9 23.22 7.50 -6.49
CA LEU A 9 22.49 7.18 -7.71
C LEU A 9 21.02 6.96 -7.34
N PRO A 10 20.07 7.67 -8.00
CA PRO A 10 18.65 7.37 -7.86
C PRO A 10 18.46 5.89 -8.16
N VAL A 11 17.85 5.14 -7.23
CA VAL A 11 17.38 3.80 -7.56
C VAL A 11 16.27 3.95 -8.58
N ASP A 12 16.43 3.30 -9.75
CA ASP A 12 15.39 3.28 -10.77
C ASP A 12 14.06 2.82 -10.16
N PRO A 13 12.92 3.37 -10.62
CA PRO A 13 11.61 2.97 -10.14
C PRO A 13 11.44 1.45 -10.28
N VAL A 14 10.97 0.82 -9.20
CA VAL A 14 10.63 -0.60 -9.22
C VAL A 14 9.34 -0.75 -10.03
N THR A 15 9.49 -1.24 -11.25
CA THR A 15 8.36 -1.57 -12.13
C THR A 15 8.06 -3.06 -12.03
N SER A 16 6.78 -3.39 -11.90
CA SER A 16 6.30 -4.76 -11.83
C SER A 16 4.91 -4.88 -12.41
N PHE A 17 4.48 -6.10 -12.68
CA PHE A 17 3.09 -6.38 -13.03
C PHE A 17 2.61 -7.63 -12.32
N THR A 18 1.29 -7.72 -12.17
CA THR A 18 0.62 -8.88 -11.60
C THR A 18 -0.61 -9.21 -12.42
N HIS A 19 -0.99 -10.49 -12.46
CA HIS A 19 -2.19 -10.94 -13.14
C HIS A 19 -3.29 -11.15 -12.11
N ASP A 20 -4.14 -10.13 -11.95
CA ASP A 20 -5.32 -10.21 -11.12
C ASP A 20 -6.32 -11.22 -11.70
N PRO A 21 -6.91 -12.10 -10.88
CA PRO A 21 -7.80 -13.15 -11.37
C PRO A 21 -9.14 -12.65 -11.93
N VAL A 22 -9.50 -11.37 -11.72
CA VAL A 22 -10.75 -10.75 -12.20
C VAL A 22 -10.47 -9.68 -13.26
N PHE A 23 -9.43 -8.86 -13.10
CA PHE A 23 -9.15 -7.71 -13.97
C PHE A 23 -7.95 -7.90 -14.91
N GLY A 24 -7.27 -9.04 -14.84
CA GLY A 24 -6.12 -9.33 -15.70
C GLY A 24 -4.89 -8.54 -15.29
N ARG A 25 -4.14 -8.04 -16.27
CA ARG A 25 -2.86 -7.36 -16.01
C ARG A 25 -3.05 -6.05 -15.25
N ILE A 26 -2.28 -5.90 -14.17
CA ILE A 26 -2.14 -4.68 -13.40
C ILE A 26 -0.65 -4.35 -13.32
N ASP A 27 -0.30 -3.16 -13.80
CA ASP A 27 1.05 -2.62 -13.82
C ASP A 27 1.25 -1.69 -12.61
N LEU A 28 2.40 -1.81 -11.95
CA LEU A 28 2.80 -1.00 -10.80
C LEU A 28 4.19 -0.42 -11.04
N SER A 29 4.35 0.88 -10.76
CA SER A 29 5.63 1.57 -10.76
C SER A 29 5.80 2.30 -9.45
N LEU A 30 6.77 1.91 -8.63
CA LEU A 30 7.07 2.55 -7.34
C LEU A 30 8.48 3.15 -7.37
N ASP A 31 8.54 4.47 -7.22
CA ASP A 31 9.76 5.22 -6.92
C ASP A 31 9.71 5.67 -5.46
N SER A 32 10.35 4.91 -4.58
CA SER A 32 10.36 5.18 -3.13
C SER A 32 11.06 6.51 -2.80
N ASP A 33 12.09 6.85 -3.58
CA ASP A 33 12.96 8.00 -3.37
C ASP A 33 12.24 9.29 -3.79
N ALA A 34 11.66 9.31 -5.00
CA ALA A 34 10.80 10.40 -5.44
C ALA A 34 9.44 10.41 -4.72
N GLY A 35 9.07 9.30 -4.07
CA GLY A 35 7.78 9.13 -3.41
C GLY A 35 6.62 9.09 -4.40
N LEU A 36 6.80 8.40 -5.52
CA LEU A 36 5.81 8.23 -6.59
C LEU A 36 5.36 6.78 -6.66
N LEU A 37 4.05 6.59 -6.79
CA LEU A 37 3.48 5.30 -7.14
C LEU A 37 2.43 5.50 -8.23
N ASP A 38 2.52 4.69 -9.27
CA ASP A 38 1.54 4.57 -10.32
C ASP A 38 1.02 3.13 -10.39
N VAL A 39 -0.31 2.99 -10.45
CA VAL A 39 -1.00 1.72 -10.69
C VAL A 39 -1.94 1.90 -11.87
N SER A 40 -1.81 1.04 -12.87
CA SER A 40 -2.65 1.09 -14.09
C SER A 40 -2.94 -0.31 -14.61
N GLY A 41 -3.88 -0.42 -15.53
CA GLY A 41 -4.17 -1.65 -16.24
C GLY A 41 -5.36 -1.48 -17.19
N PRO A 42 -5.55 -2.38 -18.16
CA PRO A 42 -6.57 -2.20 -19.19
C PRO A 42 -8.02 -2.18 -18.65
N ALA A 43 -8.26 -2.81 -17.50
CA ALA A 43 -9.59 -3.00 -16.93
C ALA A 43 -9.80 -2.26 -15.58
N ILE A 44 -8.88 -1.37 -15.20
CA ILE A 44 -8.93 -0.62 -13.94
C ILE A 44 -8.66 0.86 -14.18
N PRO A 45 -9.20 1.77 -13.34
CA PRO A 45 -8.80 3.18 -13.37
C PRO A 45 -7.34 3.34 -12.99
N HIS A 46 -6.72 4.42 -13.45
CA HIS A 46 -5.36 4.78 -13.05
C HIS A 46 -5.38 5.33 -11.61
N VAL A 47 -4.42 4.92 -10.80
CA VAL A 47 -4.23 5.44 -9.44
C VAL A 47 -2.81 5.93 -9.31
N ALA A 48 -2.66 7.20 -8.95
CA ALA A 48 -1.39 7.81 -8.61
C ALA A 48 -1.36 8.16 -7.13
N LEU A 49 -0.23 7.90 -6.47
CA LEU A 49 0.04 8.37 -5.11
C LEU A 49 1.37 9.10 -5.11
N ARG A 50 1.39 10.30 -4.55
CA ARG A 50 2.58 11.13 -4.51
C ARG A 50 2.85 11.67 -3.12
N ARG A 51 4.11 11.61 -2.69
CA ARG A 51 4.63 12.29 -1.51
C ARG A 51 5.06 13.71 -1.87
N ALA A 52 4.70 14.67 -1.03
CA ALA A 52 5.18 16.04 -1.16
C ALA A 52 6.71 16.10 -1.02
N PRO A 53 7.41 16.92 -1.82
CA PRO A 53 8.85 17.12 -1.67
C PRO A 53 9.21 17.57 -0.26
N GLY A 54 10.31 17.05 0.28
CA GLY A 54 10.80 17.42 1.62
C GLY A 54 9.98 16.85 2.80
N GLY A 55 8.95 16.04 2.55
CA GLY A 55 8.25 15.32 3.61
C GLY A 55 9.14 14.32 4.33
N HIS A 56 8.84 14.03 5.60
CA HIS A 56 9.58 13.05 6.39
C HIS A 56 9.54 11.67 5.72
N THR A 57 10.73 11.12 5.46
CA THR A 57 10.89 9.79 4.90
C THR A 57 10.84 8.72 5.99
N SER A 58 10.34 7.54 5.65
CA SER A 58 10.29 6.37 6.50
C SER A 58 10.71 5.15 5.70
N GLU A 59 11.91 4.63 5.98
CA GLU A 59 12.54 3.51 5.27
C GLU A 59 11.70 2.22 5.31
N HIS A 60 10.82 2.09 6.31
CA HIS A 60 9.97 0.92 6.52
C HIS A 60 8.64 0.99 5.75
N VAL A 61 8.40 2.08 5.02
CA VAL A 61 7.17 2.35 4.29
C VAL A 61 7.53 2.46 2.81
N PRO A 62 6.96 1.64 1.90
CA PRO A 62 7.39 1.64 0.50
C PRO A 62 7.26 2.99 -0.22
N ILE A 63 6.15 3.72 -0.05
CA ILE A 63 6.01 5.10 -0.58
C ILE A 63 6.86 6.12 0.19
N GLY A 64 7.65 5.65 1.14
CA GLY A 64 8.57 6.40 1.98
C GLY A 64 7.92 7.36 2.97
N SER A 65 6.59 7.36 3.18
CA SER A 65 6.00 8.15 4.28
C SER A 65 4.70 7.60 4.81
N ARG A 66 4.47 7.82 6.11
CA ARG A 66 3.18 7.61 6.80
C ARG A 66 2.55 8.91 7.27
N ASP A 67 3.07 10.05 6.85
CA ASP A 67 2.42 11.33 7.07
C ASP A 67 1.33 11.53 6.01
N ALA A 68 0.07 11.37 6.42
CA ALA A 68 -1.06 11.53 5.51
C ALA A 68 -1.17 12.95 4.93
N THR A 69 -0.63 13.97 5.60
CA THR A 69 -0.67 15.37 5.13
C THR A 69 0.36 15.64 4.03
N ALA A 70 1.39 14.79 3.94
CA ALA A 70 2.39 14.83 2.90
C ALA A 70 2.06 13.91 1.71
N LEU A 71 0.86 13.32 1.65
CA LEU A 71 0.47 12.34 0.62
C LEU A 71 -0.78 12.79 -0.15
N THR A 72 -0.69 12.77 -1.47
CA THR A 72 -1.82 13.03 -2.38
C THR A 72 -2.11 11.77 -3.17
N LEU A 73 -3.32 11.22 -3.03
CA LEU A 73 -3.82 10.12 -3.83
C LEU A 73 -4.80 10.66 -4.88
N ALA A 74 -4.65 10.22 -6.12
CA ALA A 74 -5.55 10.54 -7.22
C ALA A 74 -6.01 9.28 -7.95
N VAL A 75 -7.26 9.28 -8.39
CA VAL A 75 -7.87 8.23 -9.22
C VAL A 75 -8.32 8.89 -10.51
N ASP A 76 -7.80 8.45 -11.65
CA ASP A 76 -7.99 9.09 -12.96
C ASP A 76 -7.76 10.62 -12.91
N GLY A 77 -6.75 11.04 -12.15
CA GLY A 77 -6.40 12.44 -11.93
C GLY A 77 -7.27 13.18 -10.89
N ALA A 78 -8.36 12.60 -10.40
CA ALA A 78 -9.20 13.20 -9.36
C ALA A 78 -8.69 12.85 -7.95
N GLU A 79 -8.37 13.86 -7.14
CA GLU A 79 -7.89 13.65 -5.78
C GLU A 79 -8.91 12.97 -4.87
N ALA A 80 -8.45 12.00 -4.09
CA ALA A 80 -9.25 11.29 -3.10
C ALA A 80 -8.61 11.37 -1.71
N PRO A 81 -9.37 11.79 -0.68
CA PRO A 81 -8.85 11.89 0.68
C PRO A 81 -8.33 10.55 1.22
N LEU A 82 -7.09 10.59 1.70
CA LEU A 82 -6.39 9.48 2.33
C LEU A 82 -6.25 9.74 3.84
N THR A 83 -6.44 8.72 4.67
CA THR A 83 -6.21 8.78 6.11
C THR A 83 -5.42 7.57 6.55
N LEU A 84 -4.36 7.82 7.32
CA LEU A 84 -3.52 6.79 7.89
C LEU A 84 -3.83 6.65 9.38
N GLY A 85 -3.98 5.41 9.83
CA GLY A 85 -4.09 5.11 11.24
C GLY A 85 -2.78 5.40 11.98
N ARG A 86 -2.89 5.60 13.30
CA ARG A 86 -1.80 6.06 14.19
C ARG A 86 -0.54 5.18 14.17
N GLY A 87 -0.62 3.94 13.70
CA GLY A 87 0.53 3.03 13.61
C GLY A 87 1.15 2.68 14.96
N ARG A 88 0.33 2.47 15.99
CA ARG A 88 0.78 2.13 17.35
C ARG A 88 0.00 0.95 17.91
N ILE A 89 0.72 0.02 18.57
CA ILE A 89 0.17 -1.03 19.45
C ILE A 89 -0.48 -2.21 18.71
N THR A 90 -1.47 -1.99 17.85
CA THR A 90 -2.24 -3.09 17.22
C THR A 90 -2.22 -3.03 15.69
N ARG A 91 -2.36 -4.17 15.00
CA ARG A 91 -2.46 -4.24 13.52
C ARG A 91 -3.50 -3.28 12.95
N ARG A 92 -4.64 -3.12 13.63
CA ARG A 92 -5.73 -2.22 13.21
C ARG A 92 -5.32 -0.74 13.20
N SER A 93 -4.38 -0.35 14.05
CA SER A 93 -3.86 1.02 14.09
C SER A 93 -3.06 1.39 12.85
N TYR A 94 -2.59 0.41 12.07
CA TYR A 94 -1.86 0.62 10.81
C TYR A 94 -2.78 0.76 9.60
N ALA A 95 -4.10 0.73 9.80
CA ALA A 95 -5.07 0.81 8.73
C ALA A 95 -4.88 2.05 7.85
N VAL A 96 -5.06 1.87 6.56
CA VAL A 96 -5.08 2.92 5.55
C VAL A 96 -6.49 3.04 5.02
N THR A 97 -7.01 4.26 4.94
CA THR A 97 -8.40 4.52 4.54
C THR A 97 -8.45 5.53 3.42
N VAL A 98 -9.16 5.22 2.34
CA VAL A 98 -9.46 6.16 1.24
C VAL A 98 -10.96 6.40 1.21
N LYS A 99 -11.38 7.66 1.06
CA LYS A 99 -12.79 8.02 0.90
C LYS A 99 -13.05 8.47 -0.53
N MET A 100 -13.81 7.68 -1.27
CA MET A 100 -14.32 8.04 -2.58
C MET A 100 -15.66 8.75 -2.46
N ARG A 101 -15.90 9.76 -3.28
CA ARG A 101 -17.14 10.54 -3.25
C ARG A 101 -18.38 9.68 -3.54
N THR A 102 -18.27 8.76 -4.48
CA THR A 102 -19.36 7.92 -5.00
C THR A 102 -19.32 6.49 -4.47
N ASP A 103 -18.14 5.89 -4.40
CA ASP A 103 -17.96 4.46 -4.12
C ASP A 103 -17.80 4.14 -2.63
N GLY A 104 -17.70 5.19 -1.80
CA GLY A 104 -17.64 5.11 -0.35
C GLY A 104 -16.23 4.92 0.20
N ARG A 105 -16.14 4.22 1.34
CA ARG A 105 -14.91 4.12 2.14
C ARG A 105 -14.18 2.80 1.91
N TYR A 106 -12.95 2.92 1.43
CA TYR A 106 -12.01 1.81 1.31
C TYR A 106 -11.10 1.76 2.53
N ARG A 107 -10.81 0.56 3.01
CA ARG A 107 -9.91 0.36 4.13
C ARG A 107 -9.01 -0.85 3.90
N LEU A 108 -7.70 -0.62 3.90
CA LEU A 108 -6.68 -1.67 3.94
C LEU A 108 -6.20 -1.83 5.39
N VAL A 109 -6.29 -3.04 5.94
CA VAL A 109 -5.89 -3.31 7.33
C VAL A 109 -4.99 -4.53 7.39
N PRO A 110 -3.80 -4.45 8.01
CA PRO A 110 -2.99 -5.63 8.27
C PRO A 110 -3.81 -6.73 8.97
N SER A 111 -3.75 -7.94 8.43
CA SER A 111 -4.55 -9.08 8.89
C SER A 111 -3.71 -10.31 9.27
N SER A 112 -2.50 -10.41 8.74
CA SER A 112 -1.45 -11.34 9.16
C SER A 112 -0.08 -10.66 9.04
N ASP A 113 1.00 -11.40 9.21
CA ASP A 113 2.37 -10.89 9.08
C ASP A 113 2.74 -10.41 7.68
N ALA A 114 2.17 -11.07 6.68
CA ALA A 114 2.44 -10.79 5.28
C ALA A 114 1.25 -10.20 4.54
N SER A 115 0.03 -10.24 5.10
CA SER A 115 -1.18 -9.88 4.33
C SER A 115 -2.04 -8.82 4.98
N SER A 116 -2.69 -8.05 4.13
CA SER A 116 -3.68 -7.03 4.52
C SER A 116 -5.05 -7.36 3.92
N ARG A 117 -6.10 -7.04 4.68
CA ARG A 117 -7.49 -7.17 4.27
C ARG A 117 -7.96 -5.87 3.65
N LEU A 118 -8.57 -5.95 2.46
CA LEU A 118 -9.29 -4.83 1.85
C LEU A 118 -10.80 -4.95 2.16
N SER A 119 -11.40 -3.82 2.52
CA SER A 119 -12.86 -3.68 2.62
C SER A 119 -13.36 -2.39 1.98
N ARG A 120 -14.60 -2.43 1.47
CA ARG A 120 -15.37 -1.27 1.00
C ARG A 120 -16.64 -1.17 1.83
N ASN A 121 -16.87 -0.01 2.45
CA ASN A 121 -18.02 0.25 3.33
C ASN A 121 -18.20 -0.84 4.41
N GLY A 122 -17.08 -1.32 4.98
CA GLY A 122 -17.07 -2.40 5.97
C GLY A 122 -17.19 -3.81 5.39
N THR A 123 -17.64 -3.96 4.15
CA THR A 123 -17.72 -5.26 3.47
C THR A 123 -16.34 -5.71 3.03
N ARG A 124 -15.90 -6.87 3.51
CA ARG A 124 -14.60 -7.46 3.10
C ARG A 124 -14.65 -7.89 1.64
N LEU A 125 -13.72 -7.38 0.86
CA LEU A 125 -13.57 -7.67 -0.57
C LEU A 125 -12.57 -8.80 -0.82
N GLY A 126 -11.40 -8.73 -0.18
CA GLY A 126 -10.33 -9.69 -0.41
C GLY A 126 -9.14 -9.50 0.51
N ARG A 127 -8.03 -10.13 0.14
CA ARG A 127 -6.73 -10.04 0.79
C ARG A 127 -5.68 -9.70 -0.27
N LEU A 128 -4.73 -8.85 0.10
CA LEU A 128 -3.55 -8.53 -0.67
C LEU A 128 -2.28 -8.88 0.12
N THR A 129 -1.25 -9.26 -0.62
CA THR A 129 0.10 -9.54 -0.13
C THR A 129 1.08 -8.80 -1.04
N ALA A 130 1.97 -8.03 -0.44
CA ALA A 130 3.04 -7.29 -1.06
C ALA A 130 4.36 -7.75 -0.48
N GLN A 131 5.33 -7.92 -1.35
CA GLN A 131 6.71 -8.23 -1.00
C GLN A 131 7.47 -6.92 -0.73
N ARG A 132 8.74 -7.04 -0.32
CA ARG A 132 9.60 -5.86 -0.22
C ARG A 132 9.74 -5.21 -1.60
N GLY A 133 9.79 -3.87 -1.64
CA GLY A 133 9.91 -3.11 -2.89
C GLY A 133 8.59 -2.85 -3.63
N GLY A 134 7.43 -3.08 -3.01
CA GLY A 134 6.14 -2.69 -3.58
C GLY A 134 5.53 -3.66 -4.60
N ILE A 135 6.19 -4.81 -4.84
CA ILE A 135 5.66 -5.89 -5.69
C ILE A 135 4.46 -6.53 -4.99
N VAL A 136 3.31 -6.62 -5.67
CA VAL A 136 2.06 -7.15 -5.10
C VAL A 136 1.65 -8.45 -5.79
N GLU A 137 1.41 -9.49 -5.00
CA GLU A 137 0.89 -10.77 -5.47
C GLU A 137 -0.57 -10.64 -5.99
N PRO A 138 -1.04 -11.57 -6.83
CA PRO A 138 -2.45 -11.61 -7.25
C PRO A 138 -3.39 -11.58 -6.04
N ALA A 139 -4.40 -10.71 -6.09
CA ALA A 139 -5.32 -10.53 -4.99
C ALA A 139 -6.21 -11.77 -4.79
N ASP A 140 -6.39 -12.15 -3.53
CA ASP A 140 -7.32 -13.21 -3.12
C ASP A 140 -8.69 -12.58 -2.84
N TRP A 141 -9.49 -12.46 -3.91
CA TRP A 141 -10.85 -11.94 -3.86
C TRP A 141 -11.82 -12.95 -3.26
N ARG A 142 -12.76 -12.46 -2.44
CA ARG A 142 -13.83 -13.32 -1.92
C ARG A 142 -14.78 -13.69 -3.05
N ARG A 143 -15.00 -15.00 -3.25
CA ARG A 143 -15.92 -15.57 -4.26
C ARG A 143 -17.30 -14.92 -4.36
N ARG A 144 -17.86 -14.40 -3.26
CA ARG A 144 -19.21 -13.79 -3.21
C ARG A 144 -19.21 -12.26 -3.16
N ALA A 145 -18.04 -11.62 -3.17
CA ALA A 145 -17.96 -10.17 -3.19
C ALA A 145 -18.11 -9.67 -4.63
N LYS A 146 -18.97 -8.67 -4.84
CA LYS A 146 -19.04 -7.95 -6.12
C LYS A 146 -17.88 -6.97 -6.21
N ILE A 147 -16.77 -7.44 -6.76
CA ILE A 147 -15.55 -6.65 -6.96
C ILE A 147 -15.74 -5.71 -8.15
N MET A 148 -15.36 -4.46 -7.96
CA MET A 148 -15.37 -3.39 -8.97
C MET A 148 -13.93 -3.07 -9.41
N PRO A 149 -13.71 -2.54 -10.62
CA PRO A 149 -12.38 -2.11 -11.09
C PRO A 149 -11.62 -1.23 -10.08
N LEU A 150 -12.33 -0.28 -9.46
CA LEU A 150 -11.77 0.62 -8.45
C LEU A 150 -11.30 -0.11 -7.17
N ASP A 151 -11.93 -1.25 -6.84
CA ASP A 151 -11.52 -2.07 -5.69
C ASP A 151 -10.11 -2.62 -5.90
N ALA A 152 -9.83 -3.11 -7.11
CA ALA A 152 -8.51 -3.60 -7.48
C ALA A 152 -7.51 -2.44 -7.53
N ALA A 153 -7.82 -1.37 -8.25
CA ALA A 153 -6.92 -0.22 -8.39
C ALA A 153 -6.46 0.33 -7.03
N LEU A 154 -7.41 0.60 -6.12
CA LEU A 154 -7.09 1.06 -4.77
C LEU A 154 -6.42 -0.02 -3.92
N GLY A 155 -6.86 -1.29 -4.04
CA GLY A 155 -6.26 -2.40 -3.31
C GLY A 155 -4.76 -2.51 -3.58
N TYR A 156 -4.39 -2.58 -4.86
CA TYR A 156 -3.02 -2.69 -5.33
C TYR A 156 -2.21 -1.44 -4.99
N ALA A 157 -2.75 -0.24 -5.20
CA ALA A 157 -2.07 1.00 -4.84
C ALA A 157 -1.75 1.08 -3.35
N LEU A 158 -2.71 0.77 -2.48
CA LEU A 158 -2.50 0.81 -1.04
C LEU A 158 -1.53 -0.28 -0.55
N ALA A 159 -1.59 -1.48 -1.16
CA ALA A 159 -0.68 -2.57 -0.82
C ALA A 159 0.76 -2.27 -1.26
N ALA A 160 0.95 -1.72 -2.46
CA ALA A 160 2.26 -1.32 -2.96
C ALA A 160 2.85 -0.17 -2.15
N ALA A 161 2.05 0.88 -1.87
CA ALA A 161 2.50 2.08 -1.17
C ALA A 161 2.85 1.85 0.30
N PHE A 162 2.06 1.06 1.02
CA PHE A 162 2.18 0.94 2.47
C PHE A 162 2.67 -0.44 2.91
N GLY A 163 2.89 -1.35 1.96
CA GLY A 163 3.15 -2.75 2.22
C GLY A 163 1.92 -3.48 2.75
N THR A 164 2.08 -4.78 2.97
CA THR A 164 1.06 -5.61 3.60
C THR A 164 1.59 -6.34 4.81
N GLY A 165 0.67 -6.63 5.72
CA GLY A 165 1.00 -7.25 6.99
C GLY A 165 1.74 -6.31 7.95
N ALA A 166 2.41 -6.88 8.95
CA ALA A 166 3.01 -6.10 10.04
C ALA A 166 4.50 -6.38 10.28
N ARG A 167 5.16 -7.20 9.46
CA ARG A 167 6.63 -7.40 9.58
C ARG A 167 7.44 -6.14 9.29
N GLY A 168 6.87 -5.15 8.59
CA GLY A 168 7.45 -3.82 8.41
C GLY A 168 7.01 -2.77 9.44
N ALA A 169 6.21 -3.15 10.45
CA ALA A 169 5.78 -2.22 11.50
C ALA A 169 6.86 -2.12 12.59
N PRO A 170 7.41 -0.94 12.90
CA PRO A 170 8.50 -0.77 13.88
C PRO A 170 8.19 -1.23 15.31
N GLY A 171 6.96 -1.64 15.60
CA GLY A 171 6.51 -2.04 16.93
C GLY A 171 5.96 -3.46 17.05
N MET A 172 6.05 -4.31 16.02
CA MET A 172 5.42 -5.65 16.04
C MET A 172 6.39 -6.82 16.03
N LEU A 173 7.68 -6.57 16.29
CA LEU A 173 8.65 -7.63 16.62
C LEU A 173 8.61 -8.02 18.12
N LEU A 174 7.93 -7.25 18.97
CA LEU A 174 7.90 -7.48 20.42
C LEU A 174 6.87 -8.55 20.87
N GLU A 175 5.85 -8.84 20.06
CA GLU A 175 4.78 -9.79 20.44
C GLU A 175 5.15 -11.26 20.19
N ALA A 176 6.29 -11.56 19.55
CA ALA A 176 6.77 -12.94 19.43
C ALA A 176 7.43 -13.46 20.73
N GLY A 177 7.68 -12.59 21.71
CA GLY A 177 8.29 -12.95 23.00
C GLY A 177 7.33 -13.08 24.18
N LEU A 178 6.06 -12.67 24.04
CA LEU A 178 5.08 -12.67 25.14
C LEU A 178 4.15 -13.89 25.16
N ASP A 179 4.08 -14.65 24.07
CA ASP A 179 3.40 -15.96 24.04
C ASP A 179 4.29 -17.11 24.56
N LEU A 180 5.47 -16.80 25.10
CA LEU A 180 6.45 -17.78 25.60
C LEU A 180 6.78 -17.62 27.10
N LEU A 181 5.82 -17.15 27.90
CA LEU A 181 5.87 -17.26 29.36
C LEU A 181 4.64 -18.07 29.82
N PRO A 182 4.84 -19.14 30.62
CA PRO A 182 3.77 -20.03 31.06
C PRO A 182 2.75 -19.35 31.98
#